data_AF-A0A4Q3RTR6-F1
#
_entry.id   AF-A0A4Q3RTR6-F1
#
_cell.length_a   1.000
_cell.length_b   1.000
_cell.length_c   1.000
_cell.angle_alpha   90.00
_cell.angle_beta   90.00
_cell.angle_gamma   90.00
#
_symmetry.space_group_name_H-M   'P 1'
#
loop_
_entity.id
_entity.type
_entity.pdbx_description
1 polymer ?
#
loop_
_entity_poly.entity_id
_entity_poly.type
_entity_poly.pdbx_seq_one_letter_code
_entity_poly.pdbx_strand_id
1 'polypeptide(L)'
;MRVLFISRATLFSGNGGDTVQVKNTALFLQQAGIDVVIELCNNKQIDYSGFDLVHYFNIIRPSDIIYHIDKSKLPYVVSSIYLEYKDQTRNDKRGLKDRILALFDKHTQEYI
;
A
#
# COMPACT_ATOMS: atom_id res chain seq x y z
N MET A 1 -22.60 -3.31 -3.17
CA MET A 1 -21.38 -2.48 -3.27
C MET A 1 -20.19 -3.41 -3.34
N ARG A 2 -19.23 -3.13 -4.23
CA ARG A 2 -18.02 -3.90 -4.44
C ARG A 2 -16.78 -3.04 -4.22
N VAL A 3 -15.90 -3.45 -3.32
CA VAL A 3 -14.75 -2.66 -2.86
C VAL A 3 -13.45 -3.41 -3.17
N LEU A 4 -12.51 -2.70 -3.78
CA LEU A 4 -11.16 -3.20 -4.04
C LEU A 4 -10.23 -2.76 -2.91
N PHE A 5 -9.71 -3.71 -2.15
CA PHE A 5 -8.65 -3.46 -1.18
C PHE A 5 -7.31 -3.57 -1.89
N ILE A 6 -6.48 -2.54 -1.78
CA ILE A 6 -5.09 -2.55 -2.27
C ILE A 6 -4.15 -2.42 -1.09
N SER A 7 -3.24 -3.37 -0.94
CA SER A 7 -2.24 -3.39 0.13
C SER A 7 -0.84 -3.68 -0.41
N ARG A 8 0.17 -3.63 0.45
CA ARG A 8 1.58 -3.84 0.09
C ARG A 8 1.82 -5.15 -0.66
N ALA A 9 2.79 -5.15 -1.57
CA ALA A 9 3.18 -6.31 -2.39
C ALA A 9 3.55 -7.58 -1.59
N THR A 10 3.94 -7.41 -0.33
CA THR A 10 4.40 -8.51 0.55
C THR A 10 3.34 -8.95 1.56
N LEU A 11 2.08 -8.50 1.45
CA LEU A 11 1.03 -8.72 2.45
C LEU A 11 0.89 -10.19 2.89
N PHE A 12 1.01 -11.12 1.94
CA PHE A 12 0.85 -12.57 2.16
C PHE A 12 2.17 -13.34 2.36
N SER A 13 3.30 -12.77 1.95
CA SER A 13 4.63 -13.41 2.13
C SER A 13 5.31 -13.01 3.43
N GLY A 14 5.08 -11.78 3.91
CA GLY A 14 5.50 -11.30 5.22
C GLY A 14 4.28 -10.91 6.05
N ASN A 15 3.61 -11.87 6.67
CA ASN A 15 2.41 -11.61 7.46
C ASN A 15 2.73 -10.75 8.70
N GLY A 16 1.94 -9.70 8.93
CA GLY A 16 2.06 -8.80 10.09
C GLY A 16 0.71 -8.43 10.68
N GLY A 17 0.71 -7.49 11.63
CA GLY A 17 -0.52 -6.96 12.22
C GLY A 17 -1.44 -6.29 11.18
N ASP A 18 -0.83 -5.66 10.17
CA ASP A 18 -1.54 -5.09 9.03
C ASP A 18 -2.26 -6.16 8.19
N THR A 19 -1.67 -7.35 8.02
CA THR A 19 -2.33 -8.47 7.34
C THR A 19 -3.60 -8.90 8.07
N VAL A 20 -3.54 -8.98 9.40
CA VAL A 20 -4.70 -9.32 10.24
C VAL A 20 -5.79 -8.26 10.11
N GLN A 21 -5.40 -6.98 10.14
CA GLN A 21 -6.33 -5.86 9.97
C GLN A 21 -7.05 -5.93 8.61
N VAL A 22 -6.30 -6.05 7.50
CA VAL A 22 -6.88 -6.14 6.14
C VAL A 22 -7.86 -7.32 6.02
N LYS A 23 -7.46 -8.51 6.48
CA LYS A 23 -8.29 -9.73 6.37
C LYS A 23 -9.55 -9.64 7.22
N ASN A 24 -9.44 -9.18 8.46
CA ASN A 24 -10.61 -9.06 9.34
C ASN A 24 -11.55 -7.95 8.86
N THR A 25 -11.04 -6.81 8.40
CA THR A 25 -11.89 -5.76 7.84
C THR A 25 -12.64 -6.27 6.60
N ALA A 26 -11.97 -6.97 5.69
CA ALA A 26 -12.64 -7.58 4.54
C ALA A 26 -13.72 -8.58 4.96
N LEU A 27 -13.42 -9.47 5.91
CA LEU A 27 -14.35 -10.47 6.43
C LEU A 27 -15.63 -9.82 7.01
N PHE A 28 -15.49 -8.82 7.88
CA PHE A 28 -16.64 -8.18 8.51
C PHE A 28 -17.46 -7.33 7.53
N LEU A 29 -16.83 -6.72 6.52
CA LEU A 29 -17.55 -6.05 5.43
C LEU A 29 -18.35 -7.05 4.58
N GLN A 30 -17.77 -8.21 4.27
CA GLN A 30 -18.46 -9.30 3.58
C GLN A 30 -19.66 -9.81 4.38
N GLN A 31 -19.52 -9.96 5.69
CA GLN A 31 -20.64 -10.31 6.59
C GLN A 31 -21.74 -9.24 6.60
N ALA A 32 -21.40 -7.98 6.36
CA ALA A 32 -22.34 -6.88 6.21
C ALA A 32 -22.94 -6.75 4.79
N GLY A 33 -22.67 -7.70 3.88
CA GLY A 33 -23.21 -7.72 2.52
C GLY A 33 -22.44 -6.88 1.50
N ILE A 34 -21.20 -6.49 1.81
CA ILE A 34 -20.30 -5.76 0.91
C ILE A 34 -19.33 -6.74 0.25
N ASP A 35 -19.27 -6.76 -1.08
CA ASP A 35 -18.27 -7.58 -1.77
C ASP A 35 -16.89 -6.92 -1.65
N VAL A 36 -15.88 -7.68 -1.24
CA VAL A 36 -14.52 -7.19 -1.03
C VAL A 36 -13.53 -8.12 -1.73
N VAL A 37 -12.68 -7.54 -2.57
CA VAL A 37 -11.55 -8.22 -3.22
C VAL A 37 -10.25 -7.62 -2.71
N ILE A 38 -9.29 -8.44 -2.31
CA ILE A 38 -7.97 -7.99 -1.85
C ILE A 38 -6.94 -8.24 -2.95
N GLU A 39 -6.29 -7.18 -3.38
CA GLU A 39 -5.20 -7.20 -4.35
C GLU A 39 -3.92 -6.56 -3.78
N LEU A 40 -2.80 -6.93 -4.39
CA LEU A 40 -1.48 -6.42 -4.04
C LEU A 40 -1.10 -5.23 -4.94
N CYS A 41 -0.42 -4.23 -4.40
CA CYS A 41 -0.03 -3.02 -5.13
C CYS A 41 0.93 -3.28 -6.32
N ASN A 42 1.58 -4.44 -6.37
CA ASN A 42 2.40 -4.85 -7.51
C ASN A 42 1.60 -5.50 -8.64
N ASN A 43 0.31 -5.82 -8.44
CA ASN A 43 -0.55 -6.32 -9.51
C ASN A 43 -0.99 -5.16 -10.41
N LYS A 44 -0.38 -5.05 -11.60
CA LYS A 44 -0.69 -3.98 -12.58
C LYS A 44 -1.76 -4.39 -13.61
N GLN A 45 -2.37 -5.56 -13.45
CA GLN A 45 -3.37 -6.12 -14.38
C GLN A 45 -4.78 -6.17 -13.77
N ILE A 46 -5.06 -5.34 -12.77
CA ILE A 46 -6.38 -5.26 -12.14
C ILE A 46 -7.38 -4.59 -13.10
N ASP A 47 -8.52 -5.24 -13.32
CA ASP A 47 -9.70 -4.62 -13.94
C ASP A 47 -10.51 -3.87 -12.88
N TYR A 48 -10.60 -2.55 -13.01
CA TYR A 48 -11.29 -1.69 -12.06
C TYR A 48 -12.80 -1.53 -12.35
N SER A 49 -13.28 -1.96 -13.52
CA SER A 49 -14.61 -1.62 -14.02
C SER A 49 -15.77 -2.12 -13.15
N GLY A 50 -15.54 -3.16 -12.35
CA GLY A 50 -16.55 -3.76 -11.47
C GLY A 50 -16.58 -3.22 -10.04
N PHE A 51 -15.75 -2.25 -9.68
CA PHE A 51 -15.64 -1.75 -8.30
C PHE A 51 -16.27 -0.37 -8.14
N ASP A 52 -16.90 -0.15 -6.98
CA ASP A 52 -17.50 1.13 -6.59
C ASP A 52 -16.49 2.04 -5.83
N LEU A 53 -15.52 1.42 -5.16
CA LEU A 53 -14.59 2.08 -4.23
C LEU A 53 -13.24 1.34 -4.19
N VAL A 54 -12.15 2.08 -4.05
CA VAL A 54 -10.82 1.52 -3.71
C VAL A 54 -10.46 1.88 -2.27
N HIS A 55 -10.01 0.91 -1.49
CA HIS A 55 -9.50 1.11 -0.13
C HIS A 55 -8.02 0.76 -0.09
N TYR A 56 -7.18 1.79 0.09
CA TYR A 56 -5.74 1.62 0.26
C TYR A 56 -5.39 1.36 1.73
N PHE A 57 -4.76 0.22 2.00
CA PHE A 57 -4.23 -0.14 3.32
C PHE A 57 -2.71 -0.04 3.35
N ASN A 58 -2.19 0.35 4.52
CA ASN A 58 -0.75 0.30 4.82
C ASN A 58 0.10 1.03 3.76
N ILE A 59 -0.06 2.36 3.68
CA ILE A 59 0.74 3.20 2.78
C ILE A 59 2.15 3.35 3.35
N ILE A 60 2.99 2.34 3.16
CA ILE A 60 4.43 2.40 3.47
C ILE A 60 5.15 3.25 2.41
N ARG A 61 4.67 3.22 1.16
CA ARG A 61 5.21 3.98 0.03
C ARG A 61 4.07 4.56 -0.80
N PRO A 62 3.92 5.89 -0.90
CA PRO A 62 2.94 6.55 -1.77
C PRO A 62 3.06 6.15 -3.24
N SER A 63 4.28 5.88 -3.73
CA SER A 63 4.52 5.46 -5.13
C SER A 63 3.77 4.18 -5.51
N ASP A 64 3.56 3.26 -4.57
CA ASP A 64 2.85 2.01 -4.80
C ASP A 64 1.36 2.24 -5.10
N ILE A 65 0.75 3.28 -4.55
CA ILE A 65 -0.69 3.56 -4.69
C ILE A 65 -1.01 4.54 -5.82
N ILE A 66 -0.10 5.46 -6.17
CA ILE A 66 -0.33 6.49 -7.19
C ILE A 66 -0.73 5.86 -8.52
N TYR A 67 -0.05 4.78 -8.93
CA TYR A 67 -0.42 4.04 -10.13
C TYR A 67 -1.91 3.61 -10.14
N HIS A 68 -2.40 3.10 -9.02
CA HIS A 68 -3.77 2.61 -8.91
C HIS A 68 -4.79 3.74 -8.80
N ILE A 69 -4.44 4.86 -8.18
CA ILE A 69 -5.27 6.07 -8.16
C ILE A 69 -5.44 6.57 -9.60
N ASP A 70 -4.34 6.67 -10.34
CA ASP A 70 -4.35 7.17 -11.70
C ASP A 70 -5.08 6.26 -12.67
N LYS A 71 -5.01 4.94 -12.48
CA LYS A 71 -5.67 3.96 -13.36
C LYS A 71 -7.13 3.72 -13.02
N SER A 72 -7.49 3.66 -11.75
CA SER A 72 -8.87 3.34 -11.35
C SER A 72 -9.82 4.50 -11.61
N LYS A 73 -9.41 5.74 -11.31
CA LYS A 73 -10.28 6.94 -11.29
C LYS A 73 -11.53 6.79 -10.41
N LEU A 74 -11.54 5.79 -9.53
CA LEU A 74 -12.62 5.53 -8.59
C LEU A 74 -12.46 6.40 -7.32
N PRO A 75 -13.55 6.68 -6.59
CA PRO A 75 -13.46 7.19 -5.24
C PRO A 75 -12.58 6.25 -4.39
N TYR A 76 -11.82 6.82 -3.47
CA TYR A 76 -10.94 6.03 -2.62
C TYR A 76 -10.89 6.49 -1.18
N VAL A 77 -10.61 5.53 -0.30
CA VAL A 77 -10.34 5.74 1.12
C VAL A 77 -8.96 5.19 1.47
N VAL A 78 -8.38 5.76 2.51
CA VAL A 78 -7.03 5.43 2.96
C VAL A 78 -7.07 5.05 4.44
N SER A 79 -6.52 3.88 4.78
CA SER A 79 -6.20 3.53 6.16
C SER A 79 -4.69 3.49 6.35
N SER A 80 -4.17 4.57 6.94
CA SER A 80 -2.77 4.67 7.33
C SER A 80 -2.46 3.72 8.49
N ILE A 81 -1.27 3.12 8.47
CA ILE A 81 -0.72 2.40 9.62
C ILE A 81 0.43 3.24 10.16
N TYR A 82 0.30 3.68 11.40
CA TYR A 82 1.36 4.42 12.07
C TYR A 82 2.48 3.45 12.43
N LEU A 83 3.69 3.74 11.92
CA LEU A 83 4.90 3.03 12.30
C LEU A 83 5.96 4.07 12.71
N GLU A 84 6.37 4.01 13.96
CA GLU A 84 7.47 4.83 14.45
C GLU A 84 8.81 4.18 14.07
N TYR A 85 9.49 4.73 13.07
CA TYR A 85 10.84 4.31 12.68
C TYR A 85 11.88 4.87 13.67
N LYS A 86 11.90 4.36 14.89
CA LYS A 86 12.78 4.93 15.94
C LYS A 86 14.27 4.61 15.76
N ASP A 87 14.65 3.53 15.05
CA ASP A 87 16.05 3.04 15.10
C ASP A 87 16.67 2.51 13.79
N GLN A 88 15.97 2.51 12.66
CA GLN A 88 16.51 1.88 11.44
C GLN A 88 17.49 2.74 10.62
N THR A 89 17.67 4.02 10.96
CA THR A 89 18.40 4.98 10.10
C THR A 89 19.88 5.13 10.44
N ARG A 90 20.41 4.56 11.53
CA ARG A 90 21.75 4.93 12.01
C ARG A 90 22.91 3.98 11.67
N ASN A 91 22.68 2.69 11.45
CA ASN A 91 23.81 1.74 11.53
C ASN A 91 24.20 0.98 10.27
N ASP A 92 23.50 1.08 9.14
CA ASP A 92 23.94 0.37 7.94
C ASP A 92 23.78 1.23 6.68
N LYS A 93 24.93 1.66 6.14
CA LYS A 93 25.32 1.78 4.71
C LYS A 93 26.14 3.05 4.44
N ARG A 94 27.40 2.85 4.06
CA ARG A 94 28.35 3.87 3.57
C ARG A 94 28.78 3.51 2.13
N GLY A 95 27.81 3.24 1.26
CA GLY A 95 28.04 2.83 -0.11
C GLY A 95 28.03 3.99 -1.11
N LEU A 96 28.54 3.75 -2.33
CA LEU A 96 28.49 4.72 -3.43
C LEU A 96 27.03 5.13 -3.77
N LYS A 97 26.09 4.21 -3.61
CA LYS A 97 24.64 4.46 -3.80
C LYS A 97 24.10 5.51 -2.82
N ASP A 98 24.54 5.51 -1.57
CA ASP A 98 24.08 6.47 -0.56
C ASP A 98 24.60 7.88 -0.86
N ARG A 99 25.83 7.98 -1.41
CA ARG A 99 26.39 9.27 -1.86
C ARG A 99 25.64 9.84 -3.06
N ILE A 100 25.17 8.99 -3.97
CA ILE A 100 24.35 9.40 -5.11
C ILE A 100 22.94 9.78 -4.64
N LEU A 101 22.31 8.97 -3.77
CA LEU A 101 21.00 9.30 -3.20
C LEU A 101 21.06 10.61 -2.42
N ALA A 102 22.14 10.90 -1.68
CA ALA A 102 22.30 12.14 -0.92
C ALA A 102 22.29 13.43 -1.76
N LEU A 103 22.44 13.34 -3.09
CA LEU A 103 22.29 14.47 -4.01
C LEU A 103 20.82 14.80 -4.32
N PHE A 104 19.92 13.87 -4.02
CA PHE A 104 18.48 14.02 -4.19
C PHE A 104 17.83 14.37 -2.85
N ASP A 105 16.83 15.25 -2.90
CA ASP A 105 16.03 15.57 -1.72
C ASP A 105 15.27 14.33 -1.22
N LYS A 106 14.93 14.31 0.07
CA LYS A 106 14.24 13.18 0.72
C LYS A 106 12.96 12.80 0.00
N HIS A 107 12.25 13.77 -0.57
CA HIS A 107 11.04 13.52 -1.35
C HIS A 107 11.33 12.79 -2.66
N THR A 108 12.46 13.05 -3.32
CA THR A 108 12.82 12.38 -4.57
C THR A 108 13.40 10.99 -4.31
N GLN A 109 14.13 10.81 -3.20
CA GLN A 109 14.66 9.52 -2.78
C GLN A 109 13.59 8.45 -2.58
N GLU A 110 12.35 8.84 -2.25
CA GLU A 110 11.23 7.91 -2.08
C GLU A 110 10.76 7.26 -3.41
N TYR A 111 11.10 7.87 -4.55
CA TYR A 111 10.65 7.46 -5.89
C TYR A 111 11.77 6.92 -6.79
N ILE A 112 13.02 6.85 -6.31
CA ILE A 112 14.22 6.30 -7.00
C ILE A 112 14.55 4.91 -6.44
#